data_AF-A0A0N4V4N4-F1
#
_entry.id   AF-A0A0N4V4N4-F1
#
_cell.length_a   1.000
_cell.length_b   1.000
_cell.length_c   1.000
_cell.angle_alpha   90.00
_cell.angle_beta   90.00
_cell.angle_gamma   90.00
#
_symmetry.space_group_name_H-M   'P 1'
#
loop_
_entity.id
_entity.type
_entity.pdbx_description
1 polymer ?
#
loop_
_entity_poly.entity_id
_entity_poly.type
_entity_poly.pdbx_seq_one_letter_code
_entity_poly.pdbx_strand_id
1 'polypeptide(L)'
;LENEKIYNRSVPAVKKIFLQRNDKDSRPKLYVWQTWKVQRLESLLAEARRILGLENNEGTRIFTHSGDLVTSEDQIVDGQIYVVAGDEDFYKRRQKRLENKDAIYNRPDQTHPDAYIIYVFLNGNGLESQCVHFQRMQLERGMGFVMELIARRYGVKPYKLCKMDGHRVKDVTELMSRGAYVLVPVSQSFRDAWYFLPDNAIDTSVDVDTIKQRDAQREKLILRHDQRLAARRKPSMPDVSALNMALSR
;
A
#
# COMPACT_ATOMS: atom_id res chain seq x y z
N LEU A 1 -8.92 34.56 40.65
CA LEU A 1 -9.27 33.13 40.84
C LEU A 1 -10.13 32.70 39.65
N GLU A 2 -9.70 33.04 38.43
CA GLU A 2 -8.77 32.26 37.59
C GLU A 2 -9.39 30.94 37.10
N ASN A 3 -10.09 31.09 35.97
CA ASN A 3 -10.42 30.02 35.04
C ASN A 3 -9.13 29.52 34.39
N GLU A 4 -8.44 28.58 35.04
CA GLU A 4 -7.34 27.85 34.41
C GLU A 4 -7.88 26.81 33.42
N LYS A 5 -7.92 27.26 32.17
CA LYS A 5 -8.06 26.49 30.96
C LYS A 5 -7.16 25.24 30.96
N ILE A 6 -7.78 24.06 31.01
CA ILE A 6 -7.13 22.75 30.83
C ILE A 6 -6.73 22.58 29.35
N TYR A 7 -5.60 23.15 28.93
CA TYR A 7 -4.96 22.78 27.66
C TYR A 7 -3.60 22.14 27.93
N ASN A 8 -3.26 21.16 27.09
CA ASN A 8 -1.99 20.41 27.02
C ASN A 8 -1.91 19.10 27.81
N ARG A 9 -2.86 18.19 27.60
CA ARG A 9 -2.51 16.75 27.59
C ARG A 9 -2.16 16.40 26.14
N SER A 10 -0.94 15.92 25.89
CA SER A 10 -0.56 15.36 24.60
C SER A 10 -1.57 14.30 24.18
N VAL A 11 -2.05 14.37 22.94
CA VAL A 11 -3.04 13.40 22.43
C VAL A 11 -2.48 11.99 22.65
N PRO A 12 -3.20 11.12 23.38
CA PRO A 12 -2.70 9.78 23.66
C PRO A 12 -2.38 9.04 22.36
N ALA A 13 -1.27 8.31 22.31
CA ALA A 13 -0.88 7.59 21.10
C ALA A 13 -1.99 6.60 20.70
N VAL A 14 -2.42 6.67 19.45
CA VAL A 14 -3.39 5.74 18.85
C VAL A 14 -2.82 5.17 17.56
N LYS A 15 -3.08 3.89 17.30
CA LYS A 15 -2.78 3.24 16.01
C LYS A 15 -4.10 2.98 15.29
N LYS A 16 -4.25 3.49 14.08
CA LYS A 16 -5.35 3.19 13.15
C LYS A 16 -4.98 1.95 12.35
N ILE A 17 -5.54 0.81 12.69
CA ILE A 17 -5.26 -0.47 12.01
C ILE A 17 -6.51 -1.00 11.34
N PHE A 18 -6.35 -1.84 10.34
CA PHE A 18 -7.48 -2.47 9.65
C PHE A 18 -7.55 -3.93 10.05
N LEU A 19 -8.67 -4.35 10.61
CA LEU A 19 -8.92 -5.73 11.05
C LEU A 19 -9.83 -6.43 10.05
N GLN A 20 -9.42 -7.58 9.56
CA GLN A 20 -10.17 -8.37 8.60
C GLN A 20 -10.42 -9.76 9.16
N ARG A 21 -11.60 -10.33 8.92
CA ARG A 21 -11.86 -11.74 9.24
C ARG A 21 -11.15 -12.64 8.23
N ASN A 22 -10.74 -13.82 8.65
CA ASN A 22 -10.08 -14.84 7.82
C ASN A 22 -11.01 -15.50 6.77
N ASP A 23 -11.72 -14.66 6.02
CA ASP A 23 -12.74 -15.05 5.04
C ASP A 23 -12.45 -14.39 3.70
N LYS A 24 -12.78 -15.11 2.62
CA LYS A 24 -12.54 -14.68 1.23
C LYS A 24 -13.16 -13.32 0.89
N ASP A 25 -14.36 -13.03 1.42
CA ASP A 25 -15.17 -11.86 1.06
C ASP A 25 -15.24 -10.81 2.17
N SER A 26 -14.54 -11.01 3.29
CA SER A 26 -14.55 -10.05 4.39
C SER A 26 -13.79 -8.78 4.02
N ARG A 27 -14.42 -7.62 4.23
CA ARG A 27 -13.77 -6.32 4.04
C ARG A 27 -13.06 -5.91 5.34
N PRO A 28 -11.84 -5.34 5.28
CA PRO A 28 -11.17 -4.83 6.46
C PRO A 28 -11.99 -3.71 7.13
N LYS A 29 -12.13 -3.78 8.45
CA LYS A 29 -12.77 -2.77 9.28
C LYS A 29 -11.70 -1.93 9.97
N LEU A 30 -11.83 -0.61 9.90
CA LEU A 30 -10.94 0.30 10.62
C LEU A 30 -11.16 0.16 12.13
N TYR A 31 -10.08 -0.06 12.86
CA TYR A 31 -10.04 -0.08 14.31
C TYR A 31 -9.00 0.92 14.81
N VAL A 32 -9.43 1.80 15.73
CA VAL A 32 -8.55 2.80 16.34
C VAL A 32 -8.07 2.23 17.67
N TRP A 33 -6.88 1.65 17.64
CA TRP A 33 -6.26 1.05 18.81
C TRP A 33 -5.67 2.13 19.71
N GLN A 34 -6.25 2.27 20.90
CA GLN A 34 -5.77 3.15 21.95
C GLN A 34 -4.67 2.45 22.74
N THR A 35 -3.40 2.66 22.36
CA THR A 35 -2.26 1.89 22.90
C THR A 35 -2.07 2.11 24.42
N TRP A 36 -2.61 3.20 24.97
CA TRP A 36 -2.60 3.51 26.40
C TRP A 36 -3.72 2.81 27.20
N LYS A 37 -4.80 2.37 26.55
CA LYS A 37 -5.96 1.72 27.16
C LYS A 37 -5.92 0.20 26.99
N VAL A 38 -5.35 -0.26 25.89
CA VAL A 38 -5.25 -1.66 25.48
C VAL A 38 -3.78 -1.94 25.20
N GLN A 39 -3.00 -2.15 26.26
CA GLN A 39 -1.54 -2.34 26.17
C GLN A 39 -1.14 -3.75 25.75
N ARG A 40 -2.07 -4.71 25.83
CA ARG A 40 -1.80 -6.12 25.59
C ARG A 40 -2.47 -6.60 24.31
N LEU A 41 -1.76 -7.42 23.55
CA LEU A 41 -2.20 -8.06 22.33
C LEU A 41 -3.46 -8.90 22.55
N GLU A 42 -3.57 -9.55 23.71
CA GLU A 42 -4.76 -10.31 24.13
C GLU A 42 -6.01 -9.42 24.20
N SER A 43 -5.87 -8.21 24.73
CA SER A 43 -6.99 -7.25 24.82
C SER A 43 -7.37 -6.70 23.45
N LEU A 44 -6.39 -6.46 22.57
CA LEU A 44 -6.64 -6.13 21.16
C LEU A 44 -7.40 -7.25 20.46
N LEU A 45 -7.00 -8.50 20.69
CA LEU A 45 -7.62 -9.68 20.11
C LEU A 45 -9.07 -9.89 20.60
N ALA A 46 -9.33 -9.66 21.89
CA ALA A 46 -10.68 -9.70 22.44
C ALA A 46 -11.60 -8.64 21.79
N GLU A 47 -11.11 -7.41 21.61
CA GLU A 47 -11.88 -6.37 20.90
C GLU A 47 -12.06 -6.69 19.41
N ALA A 48 -11.02 -7.22 18.76
CA ALA A 48 -11.06 -7.64 17.36
C ALA A 48 -12.11 -8.74 17.14
N ARG A 49 -12.21 -9.73 18.04
CA ARG A 49 -13.25 -10.77 18.00
C ARG A 49 -14.64 -10.18 18.00
N ARG A 50 -14.92 -9.24 18.90
CA ARG A 50 -16.21 -8.54 18.99
C ARG A 50 -16.53 -7.76 17.72
N ILE A 51 -15.55 -7.02 17.18
CA ILE A 51 -15.73 -6.19 15.97
C ILE A 51 -15.99 -7.05 14.72
N LEU A 52 -15.37 -8.22 14.66
CA LEU A 52 -15.46 -9.14 13.52
C LEU A 52 -16.55 -10.21 13.67
N GLY A 53 -17.27 -10.25 14.81
CA GLY A 53 -18.32 -11.23 15.06
C GLY A 53 -17.80 -12.65 15.27
N LEU A 54 -16.64 -12.79 15.93
CA LEU A 54 -15.94 -14.06 16.22
C LEU A 54 -16.02 -14.42 17.72
N GLU A 55 -17.14 -14.10 18.37
CA GLU A 55 -17.28 -14.19 19.83
C GLU A 55 -17.13 -15.61 20.36
N ASN A 56 -17.39 -16.64 19.54
CA ASN A 56 -17.33 -18.06 19.94
C ASN A 56 -15.99 -18.76 19.65
N ASN A 57 -14.98 -18.07 19.12
CA ASN A 57 -13.72 -18.70 18.69
C ASN A 57 -12.61 -18.49 19.73
N GLU A 58 -12.44 -19.44 20.66
CA GLU A 58 -11.46 -19.33 21.76
C GLU A 58 -10.00 -19.36 21.30
N GLY A 59 -9.68 -20.01 20.17
CA GLY A 59 -8.33 -20.06 19.59
C GLY A 59 -7.99 -18.92 18.63
N THR A 60 -8.68 -17.78 18.72
CA THR A 60 -8.47 -16.66 17.79
C THR A 60 -7.03 -16.14 17.85
N ARG A 61 -6.43 -15.97 16.68
CA ARG A 61 -5.09 -15.42 16.47
C ARG A 61 -5.15 -14.28 15.47
N ILE A 62 -4.18 -13.39 15.57
CA ILE A 62 -4.00 -12.30 14.62
C ILE A 62 -2.76 -12.55 13.77
N PHE A 63 -2.90 -12.38 12.48
CA PHE A 63 -1.87 -12.56 11.49
C PHE A 63 -1.66 -11.24 10.75
N THR A 64 -0.45 -11.01 10.27
CA THR A 64 -0.19 -10.00 9.26
C THR A 64 -0.97 -10.34 7.98
N HIS A 65 -1.14 -9.37 7.08
CA HIS A 65 -1.74 -9.66 5.77
C HIS A 65 -0.89 -10.65 4.93
N SER A 66 0.41 -10.82 5.23
CA SER A 66 1.28 -11.84 4.63
C SER A 66 1.08 -13.24 5.20
N GLY A 67 0.36 -13.37 6.33
CA GLY A 67 0.09 -14.65 6.99
C GLY A 67 1.07 -15.04 8.08
N ASP A 68 1.91 -14.10 8.53
CA ASP A 68 2.79 -14.30 9.67
C ASP A 68 2.00 -14.09 10.96
N LEU A 69 2.19 -14.97 11.94
CA LEU A 69 1.52 -14.85 13.23
C LEU A 69 2.07 -13.64 13.97
N VAL A 70 1.19 -12.73 14.36
CA VAL A 70 1.55 -11.60 15.22
C VAL A 70 1.65 -12.11 16.65
N THR A 71 2.86 -12.06 17.20
CA THR A 71 3.15 -12.54 18.56
C THR A 71 3.42 -11.41 19.56
N SER A 72 3.62 -10.17 19.09
CA SER A 72 3.77 -9.00 19.95
C SER A 72 3.15 -7.73 19.36
N GLU A 73 2.83 -6.80 20.25
CA GLU A 73 2.24 -5.48 19.99
C GLU A 73 3.12 -4.58 19.12
N ASP A 74 4.43 -4.82 19.12
CA ASP A 74 5.41 -4.05 18.34
C ASP A 74 5.30 -4.34 16.84
N GLN A 75 4.77 -5.52 16.49
CA GLN A 75 4.52 -5.93 15.11
C GLN A 75 3.24 -5.30 14.54
N ILE A 76 2.43 -4.66 15.40
CA ILE A 76 1.25 -3.91 14.98
C ILE A 76 1.66 -2.49 14.59
N VAL A 77 1.48 -2.16 13.32
CA VAL A 77 1.91 -0.92 12.68
C VAL A 77 0.69 -0.11 12.24
N ASP A 78 0.77 1.20 12.44
CA ASP A 78 -0.26 2.15 12.01
C ASP A 78 -0.52 2.05 10.49
N GLY A 79 -1.79 2.06 10.10
CA GLY A 79 -2.25 1.97 8.72
C GLY A 79 -2.26 0.57 8.11
N GLN A 80 -1.79 -0.47 8.82
CA GLN A 80 -1.67 -1.83 8.27
C GLN A 80 -2.93 -2.69 8.42
N ILE A 81 -3.03 -3.71 7.56
CA ILE A 81 -4.10 -4.71 7.58
C ILE A 81 -3.62 -5.96 8.34
N TYR A 82 -4.45 -6.40 9.26
CA TYR A 82 -4.28 -7.63 10.03
C TYR A 82 -5.51 -8.51 9.86
N VAL A 83 -5.26 -9.81 9.80
CA VAL A 83 -6.29 -10.82 9.61
C VAL A 83 -6.46 -11.57 10.92
N VAL A 84 -7.70 -11.73 11.34
CA VAL A 84 -8.08 -12.41 12.57
C VAL A 84 -8.75 -13.73 12.18
N ALA A 85 -8.13 -14.82 12.58
CA ALA A 85 -8.58 -16.18 12.33
C ALA A 85 -8.84 -16.88 13.67
N GLY A 86 -9.89 -17.67 13.76
CA GLY A 86 -10.15 -18.61 14.85
C GLY A 86 -9.24 -19.85 14.78
N ASP A 87 -9.83 -21.01 15.05
CA ASP A 87 -9.17 -22.31 14.92
C ASP A 87 -9.05 -22.78 13.45
N GLU A 88 -9.68 -22.06 12.53
CA GLU A 88 -9.52 -22.32 11.11
C GLU A 88 -8.09 -22.01 10.65
N ASP A 89 -7.61 -22.81 9.69
CA ASP A 89 -6.36 -22.51 9.01
C ASP A 89 -6.42 -21.08 8.45
N PHE A 90 -5.34 -20.33 8.64
CA PHE A 90 -5.19 -19.04 8.02
C PHE A 90 -5.45 -19.19 6.52
N TYR A 91 -6.52 -18.55 6.04
CA TYR A 91 -6.86 -18.48 4.64
C TYR A 91 -5.80 -17.57 4.02
N LYS A 92 -4.65 -18.17 3.70
CA LYS A 92 -3.69 -17.57 2.78
C LYS A 92 -4.51 -17.28 1.56
N ARG A 93 -4.83 -16.00 1.36
CA ARG A 93 -5.63 -15.48 0.26
C ARG A 93 -4.93 -15.85 -1.03
N ARG A 94 -5.12 -17.09 -1.48
CA ARG A 94 -4.41 -17.78 -2.55
C ARG A 94 -3.05 -17.15 -2.87
N GLN A 95 -2.12 -17.16 -1.91
CA GLN A 95 -0.70 -17.02 -2.21
C GLN A 95 -0.18 -18.27 -2.97
N LYS A 96 -1.08 -19.19 -3.33
CA LYS A 96 -0.93 -20.16 -4.43
C LYS A 96 -0.76 -19.51 -5.82
N ARG A 97 -0.78 -18.17 -5.94
CA ARG A 97 -0.31 -17.46 -7.13
C ARG A 97 1.18 -17.03 -7.07
N LEU A 98 1.86 -17.24 -5.93
CA LEU A 98 3.28 -16.94 -5.74
C LEU A 98 4.17 -18.19 -5.59
N GLU A 99 3.60 -19.36 -5.26
CA GLU A 99 4.37 -20.62 -5.19
C GLU A 99 4.23 -21.52 -6.43
N ASN A 100 3.29 -21.21 -7.34
CA ASN A 100 3.40 -21.74 -8.69
C ASN A 100 4.53 -20.98 -9.39
N LYS A 101 5.69 -21.63 -9.46
CA LYS A 101 6.78 -21.37 -10.42
C LYS A 101 6.34 -21.46 -11.89
N ASP A 102 5.03 -21.59 -12.15
CA ASP A 102 4.42 -21.09 -13.37
C ASP A 102 4.01 -19.65 -13.13
N ALA A 103 5.00 -18.76 -13.27
CA ALA A 103 4.74 -17.41 -13.71
C ALA A 103 3.70 -17.49 -14.83
N ILE A 104 2.45 -17.09 -14.55
CA ILE A 104 1.64 -16.53 -15.62
C ILE A 104 2.34 -15.22 -15.93
N TYR A 105 3.44 -15.30 -16.69
CA TYR A 105 3.82 -14.27 -17.61
C TYR A 105 2.53 -14.02 -18.38
N ASN A 106 1.83 -12.95 -18.03
CA ASN A 106 0.90 -12.36 -18.97
C ASN A 106 1.81 -11.87 -20.08
N ARG A 107 2.00 -12.77 -21.06
CA ARG A 107 2.83 -12.60 -22.23
C ARG A 107 2.48 -11.25 -22.88
N PRO A 108 3.42 -10.59 -23.56
CA PRO A 108 3.16 -9.39 -24.34
C PRO A 108 2.02 -9.52 -25.37
N ASP A 109 1.54 -10.75 -25.63
CA ASP A 109 0.40 -11.07 -26.50
C ASP A 109 -0.98 -10.78 -25.87
N GLN A 110 -1.06 -10.53 -24.55
CA GLN A 110 -2.28 -10.07 -23.86
C GLN A 110 -2.44 -8.55 -23.96
N THR A 111 -2.51 -8.04 -25.18
CA THR A 111 -3.02 -6.70 -25.51
C THR A 111 -4.54 -6.74 -25.73
N HIS A 112 -5.18 -5.57 -25.88
CA HIS A 112 -6.61 -5.41 -26.18
C HIS A 112 -7.22 -6.59 -26.98
N PRO A 113 -8.40 -7.15 -26.58
CA PRO A 113 -9.50 -6.46 -25.88
C PRO A 113 -9.56 -6.59 -24.35
N ASP A 114 -8.56 -7.17 -23.70
CA ASP A 114 -8.64 -7.48 -22.27
C ASP A 114 -7.93 -6.48 -21.33
N ALA A 115 -7.58 -5.29 -21.85
CA ALA A 115 -6.97 -4.21 -21.07
C ALA A 115 -8.00 -3.49 -20.17
N TYR A 116 -8.59 -4.24 -19.24
CA TYR A 116 -9.64 -3.77 -18.34
C TYR A 116 -9.15 -2.81 -17.26
N ILE A 117 -7.87 -2.86 -16.94
CA ILE A 117 -7.26 -2.13 -15.82
C ILE A 117 -5.87 -1.69 -16.26
N ILE A 118 -5.50 -0.43 -16.04
CA ILE A 118 -4.12 0.03 -16.17
C ILE A 118 -3.73 0.85 -14.93
N TYR A 119 -2.43 0.94 -14.68
CA TYR A 119 -1.87 1.82 -13.67
C TYR A 119 -1.27 3.03 -14.37
N VAL A 120 -1.67 4.23 -13.97
CA VAL A 120 -1.15 5.46 -14.55
C VAL A 120 -0.49 6.27 -13.47
N PHE A 121 0.72 6.75 -13.71
CA PHE A 121 1.41 7.74 -12.89
C PHE A 121 1.30 9.11 -13.55
N LEU A 122 1.28 10.17 -12.75
CA LEU A 122 1.47 11.52 -13.28
C LEU A 122 2.97 11.75 -13.51
N ASN A 123 3.34 12.35 -14.63
CA ASN A 123 4.73 12.62 -14.99
C ASN A 123 5.53 13.29 -13.86
N GLY A 124 6.60 12.63 -13.40
CA GLY A 124 7.43 13.07 -12.28
C GLY A 124 6.86 12.79 -10.88
N ASN A 125 5.62 12.33 -10.75
CA ASN A 125 5.06 11.82 -9.50
C ASN A 125 5.13 10.29 -9.49
N GLY A 126 6.21 9.80 -8.91
CA GLY A 126 6.55 8.40 -8.93
C GLY A 126 5.96 7.55 -7.81
N LEU A 127 5.53 8.15 -6.70
CA LEU A 127 5.10 7.40 -5.51
C LEU A 127 3.63 6.97 -5.58
N GLU A 128 2.83 7.68 -6.38
CA GLU A 128 1.39 7.48 -6.45
C GLU A 128 0.97 7.19 -7.88
N SER A 129 0.29 6.06 -8.06
CA SER A 129 -0.42 5.74 -9.29
C SER A 129 -1.92 5.69 -9.05
N GLN A 130 -2.67 5.94 -10.11
CA GLN A 130 -4.09 5.69 -10.14
C GLN A 130 -4.39 4.46 -10.98
N CYS A 131 -5.20 3.58 -10.40
CA CYS A 131 -5.71 2.41 -11.07
C CYS A 131 -6.97 2.79 -11.87
N VAL A 132 -6.85 2.77 -13.19
CA VAL A 132 -7.94 3.16 -14.12
C VAL A 132 -8.53 1.91 -14.71
N HIS A 133 -9.85 1.75 -14.55
CA HIS A 133 -10.60 0.65 -15.11
C HIS A 133 -11.35 1.12 -16.35
N PHE A 134 -11.30 0.34 -17.42
CA PHE A 134 -12.02 0.61 -18.66
C PHE A 134 -13.02 -0.48 -18.96
N GLN A 135 -14.19 -0.07 -19.44
CA GLN A 135 -15.12 -0.94 -20.13
C GLN A 135 -14.69 -1.06 -21.59
N ARG A 136 -14.97 -2.20 -22.23
CA ARG A 136 -14.64 -2.42 -23.65
C ARG A 136 -15.18 -1.30 -24.56
N MET A 137 -16.43 -0.89 -24.35
CA MET A 137 -17.06 0.22 -25.08
C MET A 137 -16.32 1.56 -24.92
N GLN A 138 -15.56 1.77 -23.84
CA GLN A 138 -14.75 2.97 -23.65
C GLN A 138 -13.43 2.90 -24.42
N LEU A 139 -12.84 1.71 -24.52
CA LEU A 139 -11.62 1.46 -25.30
C LEU A 139 -11.88 1.59 -26.81
N GLU A 140 -13.03 1.09 -27.27
CA GLU A 140 -13.47 1.16 -28.68
C GLU A 140 -13.69 2.61 -29.17
N ARG A 141 -13.87 3.58 -28.26
CA ARG A 141 -13.94 5.02 -28.61
C ARG A 141 -12.57 5.63 -28.95
N GLY A 142 -11.50 4.87 -28.79
CA GLY A 142 -10.15 5.24 -29.20
C GLY A 142 -9.36 6.02 -28.14
N MET A 143 -8.08 6.27 -28.47
CA MET A 143 -7.09 6.75 -27.51
C MET A 143 -7.39 8.16 -26.97
N GLY A 144 -8.04 9.01 -27.78
CA GLY A 144 -8.44 10.35 -27.33
C GLY A 144 -9.40 10.31 -26.14
N PHE A 145 -10.40 9.42 -26.18
CA PHE A 145 -11.35 9.24 -25.08
C PHE A 145 -10.69 8.62 -23.83
N VAL A 146 -9.82 7.63 -24.04
CA VAL A 146 -9.02 7.02 -22.95
C VAL A 146 -8.16 8.07 -22.25
N MET A 147 -7.42 8.89 -23.00
CA MET A 147 -6.60 9.98 -22.47
C MET A 147 -7.41 10.96 -21.63
N GLU A 148 -8.61 11.34 -22.11
CA GLU A 148 -9.48 12.26 -21.40
C GLU A 148 -9.96 11.67 -20.06
N LEU A 149 -10.39 10.40 -20.05
CA LEU A 149 -10.79 9.71 -18.83
C LEU A 149 -9.69 9.66 -17.79
N ILE A 150 -8.46 9.34 -18.20
CA ILE A 150 -7.30 9.30 -17.31
C ILE A 150 -7.02 10.71 -16.78
N ALA A 151 -6.95 11.71 -17.66
CA ALA A 151 -6.54 13.06 -17.30
C ALA A 151 -7.52 13.76 -16.35
N ARG A 152 -8.83 13.48 -16.49
CA ARG A 152 -9.87 13.96 -15.55
C ARG A 152 -9.61 13.53 -14.11
N ARG A 153 -9.07 12.33 -13.88
CA ARG A 153 -8.76 11.86 -12.51
C ARG A 153 -7.55 12.56 -11.88
N TYR A 154 -6.70 13.15 -12.70
CA TYR A 154 -5.55 13.96 -12.27
C TYR A 154 -5.82 15.47 -12.29
N GLY A 155 -6.95 15.90 -12.87
CA GLY A 155 -7.26 17.32 -13.04
C GLY A 155 -6.30 18.05 -13.98
N VAL A 156 -5.70 17.35 -14.96
CA VAL A 156 -4.70 17.92 -15.88
C VAL A 156 -5.19 17.89 -17.33
N LYS A 157 -4.58 18.72 -18.18
CA LYS A 157 -4.77 18.64 -19.63
C LYS A 157 -3.82 17.58 -20.21
N PRO A 158 -4.33 16.52 -20.86
CA PRO A 158 -3.48 15.46 -21.40
C PRO A 158 -2.67 15.92 -22.60
N TYR A 159 -1.42 15.47 -22.73
CA TYR A 159 -0.64 15.58 -23.97
C TYR A 159 -0.32 14.22 -24.57
N LYS A 160 0.28 13.31 -23.78
CA LYS A 160 0.58 11.95 -24.23
C LYS A 160 0.61 10.98 -23.05
N LEU A 161 0.27 9.73 -23.33
CA LEU A 161 0.56 8.60 -22.44
C LEU A 161 1.84 7.94 -22.93
N CYS A 162 2.74 7.65 -22.00
CA CYS A 162 3.97 6.96 -22.27
C CYS A 162 4.00 5.63 -21.53
N LYS A 163 4.69 4.65 -22.09
CA LYS A 163 5.22 3.49 -21.36
C LYS A 163 6.24 3.96 -20.32
N MET A 164 6.65 3.07 -19.44
CA MET A 164 7.56 3.37 -18.35
C MET A 164 8.97 3.78 -18.81
N ASP A 165 9.34 3.40 -20.04
CA ASP A 165 10.57 3.78 -20.73
C ASP A 165 10.45 5.09 -21.55
N GLY A 166 9.30 5.75 -21.49
CA GLY A 166 9.06 7.03 -22.18
C GLY A 166 8.52 6.90 -23.60
N HIS A 167 8.43 5.70 -24.18
CA HIS A 167 7.82 5.51 -25.49
C HIS A 167 6.35 5.88 -25.47
N ARG A 168 5.92 6.73 -26.40
CA ARG A 168 4.53 7.16 -26.49
C ARG A 168 3.63 6.01 -26.96
N VAL A 169 2.56 5.77 -26.22
CA VAL A 169 1.44 4.92 -26.64
C VAL A 169 0.63 5.70 -27.68
N LYS A 170 0.54 5.18 -28.90
CA LYS A 170 -0.19 5.86 -29.99
C LYS A 170 -1.63 5.36 -30.09
N ASP A 171 -1.83 4.07 -29.90
CA ASP A 171 -3.13 3.43 -30.05
C ASP A 171 -3.56 2.62 -28.81
N VAL A 172 -4.87 2.42 -28.66
CA VAL A 172 -5.45 1.63 -27.56
C VAL A 172 -5.01 0.17 -27.61
N THR A 173 -4.71 -0.37 -28.80
CA THR A 173 -4.18 -1.72 -28.98
C THR A 173 -2.80 -1.93 -28.34
N GLU A 174 -2.04 -0.86 -28.11
CA GLU A 174 -0.76 -0.93 -27.39
C GLU A 174 -0.92 -0.96 -25.86
N LEU A 175 -2.16 -0.79 -25.37
CA LEU A 175 -2.44 -0.93 -23.94
C LEU A 175 -2.50 -2.40 -23.55
N MET A 176 -1.85 -2.70 -22.43
CA MET A 176 -1.85 -4.02 -21.82
C MET A 176 -2.59 -4.00 -20.50
N SER A 177 -3.30 -5.09 -20.20
CA SER A 177 -3.98 -5.25 -18.93
C SER A 177 -2.97 -5.26 -17.78
N ARG A 178 -3.23 -4.45 -16.76
CA ARG A 178 -2.35 -4.15 -15.63
C ARG A 178 -1.05 -3.44 -16.01
N GLY A 179 -0.91 -2.97 -17.25
CA GLY A 179 0.25 -2.19 -17.66
C GLY A 179 0.38 -0.88 -16.88
N ALA A 180 1.62 -0.51 -16.57
CA ALA A 180 1.95 0.76 -15.98
C ALA A 180 2.36 1.79 -17.04
N TYR A 181 1.84 3.00 -16.91
CA TYR A 181 2.03 4.08 -17.86
C TYR A 181 2.23 5.42 -17.16
N VAL A 182 2.80 6.38 -17.87
CA VAL A 182 3.02 7.74 -17.38
C VAL A 182 2.19 8.71 -18.21
N LEU A 183 1.26 9.41 -17.57
CA LEU A 183 0.54 10.52 -18.17
C LEU A 183 1.41 11.76 -18.15
N VAL A 184 1.74 12.26 -19.34
CA VAL A 184 2.47 13.52 -19.53
C VAL A 184 1.47 14.63 -19.87
N PRO A 185 1.35 15.67 -19.02
CA PRO A 185 0.53 16.85 -19.30
C PRO A 185 1.08 17.71 -20.45
N VAL A 186 0.26 18.61 -20.96
CA VAL A 186 0.69 19.63 -21.94
C VAL A 186 1.84 20.47 -21.40
N SER A 187 2.77 20.84 -22.30
CA SER A 187 3.97 21.62 -22.00
C SER A 187 5.00 20.94 -21.10
N GLN A 188 4.88 19.62 -20.87
CA GLN A 188 5.89 18.86 -20.15
C GLN A 188 6.60 17.85 -21.06
N SER A 189 7.92 17.70 -20.86
CA SER A 189 8.66 16.54 -21.34
C SER A 189 8.44 15.35 -20.42
N PHE A 190 8.57 14.14 -20.97
CA PHE A 190 8.61 12.93 -20.14
C PHE A 190 9.78 13.03 -19.16
N ARG A 191 9.51 12.77 -17.90
CA ARG A 191 10.51 12.71 -16.84
C ARG A 191 10.78 11.25 -16.55
N ASP A 192 12.02 10.85 -16.77
CA ASP A 192 12.52 9.58 -16.30
C ASP A 192 12.73 9.67 -14.79
N ALA A 193 11.63 9.40 -14.06
CA ALA A 193 11.55 9.44 -12.61
C ALA A 193 11.30 8.04 -12.07
N TRP A 194 11.44 7.89 -10.76
CA TRP A 194 11.24 6.62 -10.07
C TRP A 194 9.75 6.37 -9.85
N TYR A 195 9.11 5.64 -10.76
CA TYR A 195 7.71 5.25 -10.65
C TYR A 195 7.58 3.91 -9.90
N PHE A 196 7.00 3.94 -8.71
CA PHE A 196 6.84 2.80 -7.81
C PHE A 196 5.63 1.97 -8.24
N LEU A 197 5.90 0.91 -9.00
CA LEU A 197 4.91 -0.04 -9.47
C LEU A 197 4.19 -0.75 -8.31
N PRO A 198 2.85 -0.75 -8.28
CA PRO A 198 2.08 -1.64 -7.42
C PRO A 198 2.39 -3.11 -7.71
N ASP A 199 2.22 -4.01 -6.74
CA ASP A 199 2.64 -5.42 -6.84
C ASP A 199 1.96 -6.22 -7.98
N ASN A 200 0.86 -5.72 -8.53
CA ASN A 200 0.14 -6.35 -9.66
C ASN A 200 0.33 -5.61 -10.99
N ALA A 201 1.08 -4.50 -11.01
CA ALA A 201 1.33 -3.71 -12.20
C ALA A 201 2.45 -4.33 -13.04
N ILE A 202 2.30 -4.26 -14.36
CA ILE A 202 3.29 -4.73 -15.32
C ILE A 202 4.11 -3.54 -15.79
N ASP A 203 5.43 -3.61 -15.64
CA ASP A 203 6.33 -2.64 -16.27
C ASP A 203 6.22 -2.78 -17.79
N THR A 204 5.85 -1.68 -18.47
CA THR A 204 5.65 -1.65 -19.92
C THR A 204 6.94 -1.34 -20.69
N SER A 205 8.06 -1.17 -19.99
CA SER A 205 9.39 -0.96 -20.60
C SER A 205 9.77 -2.14 -21.49
N VAL A 206 10.39 -1.86 -22.63
CA VAL A 206 10.79 -2.93 -23.57
C VAL A 206 12.14 -3.57 -23.17
N ASP A 207 12.95 -2.87 -22.38
CA ASP A 207 14.30 -3.31 -21.98
C ASP A 207 14.33 -4.02 -20.62
N VAL A 208 14.75 -5.28 -20.62
CA VAL A 208 14.84 -6.16 -19.45
C VAL A 208 15.90 -5.69 -18.46
N ASP A 209 16.99 -5.08 -18.92
CA ASP A 209 18.05 -4.61 -18.03
C ASP A 209 17.63 -3.36 -17.27
N THR A 210 16.89 -2.47 -17.93
CA THR A 210 16.25 -1.30 -17.29
C THR A 210 15.25 -1.73 -16.20
N ILE A 211 14.48 -2.79 -16.42
CA ILE A 211 13.53 -3.33 -15.43
C ILE A 211 14.28 -3.83 -14.17
N LYS A 212 15.33 -4.64 -14.35
CA LYS A 212 16.12 -5.17 -13.23
C LYS A 212 16.79 -4.07 -12.41
N GLN A 213 17.29 -3.02 -13.06
CA GLN A 213 17.88 -1.88 -12.37
C GLN A 213 16.84 -1.14 -11.50
N ARG A 214 15.63 -0.95 -12.04
CA ARG A 214 14.51 -0.33 -11.31
C ARG A 214 14.09 -1.16 -10.09
N ASP A 215 13.98 -2.48 -10.23
CA ASP A 215 13.63 -3.37 -9.13
C ASP A 215 14.67 -3.37 -8.00
N ALA A 216 15.96 -3.46 -8.35
CA ALA A 216 17.05 -3.44 -7.37
C ALA A 216 17.15 -2.09 -6.61
N GLN A 217 16.78 -0.98 -7.25
CA GLN A 217 16.73 0.33 -6.60
C GLN A 217 15.43 0.53 -5.78
N ARG A 218 14.30 -0.06 -6.19
CA ARG A 218 13.06 -0.13 -5.39
C ARG A 218 13.34 -0.78 -4.04
N GLU A 219 13.98 -1.95 -4.02
CA GLU A 219 14.33 -2.64 -2.77
C GLU A 219 15.20 -1.77 -1.85
N LYS A 220 16.21 -1.09 -2.40
CA LYS A 220 17.08 -0.18 -1.63
C LYS A 220 16.33 1.02 -1.04
N LEU A 221 15.33 1.55 -1.74
CA LEU A 221 14.55 2.70 -1.28
C LEU A 221 13.49 2.31 -0.25
N ILE A 222 12.83 1.15 -0.43
CA ILE A 222 11.96 0.56 0.60
C ILE A 222 12.76 0.36 1.88
N LEU A 223 13.95 -0.24 1.78
CA LEU A 223 14.86 -0.43 2.90
C LEU A 223 15.20 0.90 3.60
N ARG A 224 15.50 1.96 2.85
CA ARG A 224 15.79 3.29 3.41
C ARG A 224 14.58 3.96 4.05
N HIS A 225 13.39 3.80 3.45
CA HIS A 225 12.15 4.31 4.01
C HIS A 225 11.84 3.61 5.34
N ASP A 226 11.95 2.29 5.37
CA ASP A 226 11.73 1.47 6.57
C ASP A 226 12.77 1.77 7.65
N GLN A 227 14.03 1.97 7.28
CA GLN A 227 15.08 2.44 8.19
C GLN A 227 14.79 3.84 8.76
N ARG A 228 14.24 4.77 7.96
CA ARG A 228 13.82 6.09 8.45
C ARG A 228 12.64 6.01 9.40
N LEU A 229 11.67 5.14 9.14
CA LEU A 229 10.56 4.88 10.04
C LEU A 229 11.05 4.24 11.36
N ALA A 230 12.00 3.30 11.29
CA ALA A 230 12.63 2.69 12.46
C ALA A 230 13.46 3.69 13.27
N ALA A 231 14.22 4.58 12.61
CA ALA A 231 15.02 5.61 13.27
C ALA A 231 14.15 6.65 14.01
N ARG A 232 12.98 7.00 13.45
CA ARG A 232 11.98 7.86 14.10
C ARG A 232 11.32 7.22 15.33
N ARG A 233 11.44 5.90 15.50
CA ARG A 233 10.90 5.15 16.65
C ARG A 233 11.90 4.99 17.80
N LYS A 234 13.15 5.46 17.69
CA LYS A 234 14.08 5.42 18.83
C LYS A 234 13.61 6.42 19.91
N PRO A 235 13.32 5.99 21.15
CA PRO A 235 13.05 6.92 22.24
C PRO A 235 14.32 7.72 22.53
N SER A 236 14.17 9.03 22.70
CA SER A 236 15.22 9.89 23.26
C SER A 236 15.68 9.28 24.59
N MET A 237 16.98 9.04 24.76
CA MET A 237 17.51 8.58 26.03
C MET A 237 17.01 9.48 27.18
N PRO A 238 16.67 8.91 28.35
CA PRO A 238 16.41 9.73 29.52
C PRO A 238 17.70 10.48 29.87
N ASP A 239 17.53 11.78 30.09
CA ASP A 239 18.59 12.69 30.51
C ASP A 239 19.20 12.18 31.83
N VAL A 240 20.46 11.72 31.76
CA VAL A 240 21.19 11.11 32.88
C VAL A 240 21.54 12.15 33.96
N SER A 241 21.22 13.43 33.75
CA SER A 241 21.40 14.49 34.75
C SER A 241 20.43 14.42 35.94
N ALA A 242 19.32 13.70 35.82
CA ALA A 242 18.33 13.60 36.90
C ALA A 242 18.67 12.55 37.97
N LEU A 243 19.62 11.64 37.74
CA LEU A 243 19.91 10.55 38.69
C LEU A 243 20.91 10.93 39.80
N ASN A 244 21.69 12.01 39.63
CA ASN A 244 22.70 12.42 40.62
C ASN A 244 22.19 13.36 41.71
N MET A 245 20.93 13.81 41.67
CA MET A 245 20.35 14.63 42.74
C MET A 245 19.60 13.82 43.82
N ALA A 246 19.41 12.51 43.62
CA ALA A 246 18.67 11.65 44.56
C ALA A 246 19.58 10.87 45.54
N LEU A 247 20.90 11.04 45.48
CA LEU A 247 21.88 10.36 46.36
C LEU A 247 22.67 11.31 47.27
N SER A 248 22.17 12.52 47.52
CA SER A 248 22.81 13.48 48.45
C SER A 248 21.84 14.23 49.35
N ARG A 249 20.85 13.54 49.91
CA ARG A 249 20.11 13.99 51.08
C ARG A 249 19.86 12.84 52.04
#